data_AF-A0A0X3PDU3-F1
#
_entry.id   AF-A0A0X3PDU3-F1
#
_cell.length_a   1.000
_cell.length_b   1.000
_cell.length_c   1.000
_cell.angle_alpha   90.00
_cell.angle_beta   90.00
_cell.angle_gamma   90.00
#
_symmetry.space_group_name_H-M   'P 1'
#
loop_
_entity.id
_entity.type
_entity.pdbx_description
1 polymer ?
#
loop_
_entity_poly.entity_id
_entity_poly.type
_entity_poly.pdbx_seq_one_letter_code
_entity_poly.pdbx_strand_id
1 'polypeptide(L)'
;MRAILQLLEVEKSVVEGAGAIGFGAIIANTFPELKGKKVVCILCGGNIDSVILGKVIDRALAVECRLVRFKVSITDRVGGLADLCNMLRDLGVCIREVYHDRCFLKSEVFKTQVKCIVETRDEAHAQQLHDALVTRYSKVKWKIPSV
;
A
#
# COMPACT_ATOMS: atom_id res chain seq x y z
N MET A 1 1.39 5.89 12.31
CA MET A 1 0.61 4.69 11.93
C MET A 1 1.48 3.45 11.82
N ARG A 2 2.67 3.53 11.20
CA ARG A 2 3.65 2.43 11.11
C ARG A 2 3.94 1.72 12.45
N ALA A 3 4.04 2.48 13.55
CA ALA A 3 4.22 1.93 14.90
C ALA A 3 3.14 0.90 15.30
N ILE A 4 1.87 1.20 15.01
CA ILE A 4 0.74 0.31 15.34
C ILE A 4 0.82 -0.98 14.54
N LEU A 5 1.13 -0.88 13.24
CA LEU A 5 1.28 -2.04 12.36
C LEU A 5 2.43 -2.94 12.83
N GLN A 6 3.59 -2.37 13.17
CA GLN A 6 4.73 -3.15 13.67
C GLN A 6 4.44 -3.84 15.01
N LEU A 7 3.78 -3.15 15.96
CA LEU A 7 3.35 -3.77 17.22
C LEU A 7 2.38 -4.93 16.99
N LEU A 8 1.48 -4.80 16.00
CA LEU A 8 0.55 -5.87 15.64
C LEU A 8 1.24 -7.04 14.94
N GLU A 9 2.15 -6.77 14.00
CA GLU A 9 2.81 -7.80 13.20
C GLU A 9 3.89 -8.56 13.98
N VAL A 10 4.64 -7.88 14.85
CA VAL A 10 5.78 -8.44 15.59
C VAL A 10 5.34 -8.88 16.98
N GLU A 11 4.86 -7.93 17.79
CA GLU A 11 4.53 -8.16 19.21
C GLU A 11 3.12 -8.74 19.42
N LYS A 12 2.34 -8.90 18.33
CA LYS A 12 0.94 -9.37 18.35
C LYS A 12 0.05 -8.58 19.30
N SER A 13 0.38 -7.31 19.53
CA SER A 13 -0.29 -6.44 20.48
C SER A 13 -1.16 -5.41 19.77
N VAL A 14 -2.41 -5.29 20.23
CA VAL A 14 -3.35 -4.28 19.74
C VAL A 14 -3.20 -3.03 20.60
N VAL A 15 -2.75 -1.95 19.98
CA VAL A 15 -2.49 -0.66 20.66
C VAL A 15 -3.12 0.47 19.86
N GLU A 16 -3.66 1.46 20.56
CA GLU A 16 -4.21 2.64 19.92
C GLU A 16 -3.12 3.66 19.52
N GLY A 17 -3.54 4.73 18.83
CA GLY A 17 -2.63 5.78 18.37
C GLY A 17 -1.78 6.38 19.48
N ALA A 18 -2.40 6.80 20.59
CA ALA A 18 -1.73 7.42 21.73
C ALA A 18 -0.74 6.45 22.40
N GLY A 19 -1.14 5.20 22.60
CA GLY A 19 -0.30 4.16 23.21
C GLY A 19 0.95 3.79 22.42
N ALA A 20 0.89 3.92 21.10
CA ALA A 20 1.99 3.60 20.21
C ALA A 20 2.96 4.77 19.96
N ILE A 21 2.70 5.98 20.49
CA ILE A 21 3.52 7.18 20.20
C ILE A 21 4.96 6.99 20.66
N GLY A 22 5.17 6.49 21.89
CA GLY A 22 6.50 6.29 22.45
C GLY A 22 7.33 5.33 21.59
N PHE A 23 6.73 4.20 21.21
CA PHE A 23 7.35 3.24 20.29
C PHE A 23 7.60 3.87 18.91
N GLY A 24 6.63 4.64 18.40
CA GLY A 24 6.74 5.40 17.16
C GLY A 24 7.94 6.36 17.11
N ALA A 25 8.18 7.09 18.19
CA ALA A 25 9.31 8.01 18.29
C ALA A 25 10.66 7.26 18.35
N ILE A 26 10.69 6.08 18.98
CA ILE A 26 11.89 5.22 19.01
C ILE A 26 12.21 4.70 17.60
N ILE A 27 11.22 4.15 16.87
CA ILE A 27 11.45 3.63 15.50
C ILE A 27 11.72 4.74 14.48
N ALA A 28 11.27 5.97 14.75
CA ALA A 28 11.61 7.16 13.98
C ALA A 28 13.02 7.70 14.29
N ASN A 29 13.73 7.08 15.24
CA ASN A 29 15.07 7.45 15.68
C ASN A 29 15.15 8.91 16.17
N THR A 30 14.09 9.39 16.82
CA THR A 30 13.99 10.77 17.33
C THR A 30 14.87 11.01 18.57
N PHE A 31 15.32 9.95 19.24
CA PHE A 31 16.12 10.01 20.48
C PHE A 31 17.51 9.38 20.28
N PRO A 32 18.46 10.07 19.63
CA PRO A 32 19.80 9.54 19.38
C PRO A 32 20.57 9.16 20.66
N GLU A 33 20.27 9.81 21.79
CA GLU A 33 20.85 9.55 23.12
C GLU A 33 20.48 8.18 23.72
N LEU A 34 19.47 7.51 23.15
CA LEU A 34 19.04 6.17 23.54
C LEU A 34 19.79 5.06 22.79
N LYS A 35 20.60 5.41 21.78
CA LYS A 35 21.33 4.43 20.97
C LYS A 35 22.27 3.58 21.82
N GLY A 36 22.18 2.26 21.68
CA GLY A 36 23.00 1.29 22.43
C GLY A 36 22.56 1.04 23.87
N LYS A 37 21.50 1.70 24.35
CA LYS A 37 20.93 1.47 25.69
C LYS A 37 19.82 0.43 25.65
N LYS A 38 19.59 -0.24 26.77
CA LYS A 38 18.37 -1.03 26.99
C LYS A 38 17.24 -0.08 27.37
N VAL A 39 16.24 0.04 26.50
CA VAL A 39 15.10 0.94 26.68
C VAL A 39 13.84 0.11 26.83
N VAL A 40 13.00 0.46 27.80
CA VAL A 40 11.66 -0.12 27.97
C VAL A 40 10.65 0.94 27.55
N CYS A 41 9.84 0.61 26.54
CA CYS A 41 8.72 1.47 26.13
C CYS A 41 7.44 0.93 26.77
N ILE A 42 6.79 1.74 27.59
CA ILE A 42 5.48 1.40 28.15
C ILE A 42 4.42 1.69 27.08
N LEU A 43 3.61 0.69 26.76
CA LEU A 43 2.46 0.83 25.86
C LEU A 43 1.21 1.02 26.73
N CYS A 44 0.48 2.10 26.50
CA CYS A 44 -0.75 2.40 27.22
C CYS A 44 -1.96 2.45 26.27
N GLY A 45 -2.98 1.65 26.56
CA GLY A 45 -4.23 1.66 25.81
C GLY A 45 -4.32 0.62 24.68
N GLY A 46 -5.52 0.10 24.51
CA GLY A 46 -5.89 -0.90 23.49
C GLY A 46 -7.37 -0.84 23.13
N ASN A 47 -8.05 0.26 23.49
CA ASN A 47 -9.47 0.47 23.26
C ASN A 47 -9.73 1.00 21.84
N ILE A 48 -9.20 0.30 20.84
CA ILE A 48 -9.38 0.63 19.43
C ILE A 48 -10.42 -0.33 18.84
N ASP A 49 -11.44 0.24 18.21
CA ASP A 49 -12.43 -0.56 17.48
C ASP A 49 -11.81 -1.22 16.24
N SER A 50 -12.27 -2.42 15.92
CA SER A 50 -11.80 -3.24 14.81
C SER A 50 -11.89 -2.54 13.43
N VAL A 51 -12.90 -1.69 13.20
CA VAL A 51 -13.05 -0.94 11.95
C VAL A 51 -12.00 0.15 11.85
N ILE A 52 -11.69 0.82 12.97
CA ILE A 52 -10.64 1.84 13.00
C ILE A 52 -9.27 1.18 12.84
N LEU A 53 -9.04 0.05 13.52
CA LEU A 53 -7.82 -0.72 13.39
C LEU A 53 -7.58 -1.14 11.92
N GLY A 54 -8.61 -1.66 11.24
CA GLY A 54 -8.51 -2.01 9.82
C GLY A 54 -8.10 -0.83 8.94
N LYS A 55 -8.71 0.35 9.14
CA LYS A 55 -8.34 1.58 8.41
C LYS A 55 -6.91 2.03 8.70
N VAL A 56 -6.43 1.86 9.92
CA VAL A 56 -5.05 2.17 10.30
C VAL A 56 -4.06 1.21 9.63
N ILE A 57 -4.38 -0.08 9.59
CA ILE A 57 -3.58 -1.11 8.91
C ILE A 57 -3.47 -0.77 7.42
N ASP A 58 -4.58 -0.50 6.73
CA ASP A 58 -4.55 -0.16 5.30
C ASP A 58 -3.70 1.08 5.03
N ARG A 59 -3.80 2.12 5.87
CA ARG A 59 -2.95 3.32 5.74
C ARG A 59 -1.47 3.02 5.99
N ALA A 60 -1.16 2.20 6.99
CA ALA A 60 0.21 1.82 7.30
C ALA A 60 0.82 0.99 6.15
N LEU A 61 0.09 0.00 5.61
CA LEU A 61 0.49 -0.77 4.43
C LEU A 61 0.70 0.12 3.21
N ALA A 62 -0.12 1.15 3.04
CA ALA A 62 0.05 2.12 1.96
C ALA A 62 1.37 2.90 2.11
N VAL A 63 1.67 3.40 3.32
CA VAL A 63 2.94 4.11 3.61
C VAL A 63 4.16 3.21 3.43
N GLU A 64 4.06 1.92 3.75
CA GLU A 64 5.13 0.93 3.54
C GLU A 64 5.24 0.42 2.10
N CYS A 65 4.51 1.00 1.16
CA CYS A 65 4.44 0.55 -0.24
C CYS A 65 4.05 -0.93 -0.38
N ARG A 66 3.26 -1.45 0.56
CA ARG A 66 2.65 -2.81 0.57
C ARG A 66 1.21 -2.82 0.08
N LEU A 67 0.56 -1.66 0.04
CA LEU A 67 -0.75 -1.46 -0.57
C LEU A 67 -0.67 -0.34 -1.61
N VAL A 68 -0.72 -0.71 -2.88
CA VAL A 68 -0.46 0.17 -4.01
C VAL A 68 -1.75 0.48 -4.76
N ARG A 69 -1.90 1.73 -5.17
CA ARG A 69 -2.99 2.18 -6.04
C ARG A 69 -2.44 2.80 -7.31
N PHE A 70 -2.86 2.27 -8.45
CA PHE A 70 -2.50 2.82 -9.75
C PHE A 70 -3.70 2.87 -10.69
N LYS A 71 -3.58 3.70 -11.73
CA LYS A 71 -4.46 3.66 -12.90
C LYS A 71 -3.64 3.40 -14.14
N VAL A 72 -4.12 2.53 -15.01
CA VAL A 72 -3.47 2.21 -16.28
C VAL A 72 -4.51 2.28 -17.41
N SER A 73 -4.10 2.80 -18.55
CA SER A 73 -4.90 2.72 -19.77
C SER A 73 -4.55 1.45 -20.54
N ILE A 74 -5.51 0.53 -20.63
CA ILE A 74 -5.41 -0.70 -21.41
C ILE A 74 -6.13 -0.55 -22.75
N THR A 75 -5.86 -1.45 -23.69
CA THR A 75 -6.64 -1.56 -24.92
C THR A 75 -8.08 -1.97 -24.62
N ASP A 76 -9.05 -1.27 -25.19
CA ASP A 76 -10.48 -1.60 -25.08
C ASP A 76 -10.87 -2.68 -26.11
N ARG A 77 -10.14 -3.80 -26.06
CA ARG A 77 -10.41 -5.01 -26.84
C ARG A 77 -10.51 -6.20 -25.89
N VAL A 78 -11.14 -7.26 -26.35
CA VAL A 78 -11.18 -8.54 -25.63
C VAL A 78 -9.75 -8.96 -25.31
N GLY A 79 -9.47 -9.24 -24.03
CA GLY A 79 -8.14 -9.64 -23.55
C GLY A 79 -7.34 -8.53 -22.86
N GLY A 80 -7.64 -7.24 -23.06
CA GLY A 80 -6.83 -6.15 -22.47
C GLY A 80 -6.73 -6.19 -20.94
N LEU A 81 -7.83 -6.52 -20.25
CA LEU A 81 -7.83 -6.71 -18.80
C LEU A 81 -7.18 -8.04 -18.40
N ALA A 82 -7.35 -9.09 -19.22
CA ALA A 82 -6.74 -10.39 -18.97
C ALA A 82 -5.20 -10.29 -19.03
N ASP A 83 -4.66 -9.54 -19.98
CA ASP A 83 -3.22 -9.27 -20.09
C ASP A 83 -2.67 -8.55 -18.87
N LEU A 84 -3.41 -7.56 -18.34
CA LEU A 84 -3.05 -6.88 -17.10
C LEU A 84 -3.06 -7.86 -15.91
N CYS A 85 -4.12 -8.65 -15.76
CA CYS A 85 -4.21 -9.63 -14.68
C CYS A 85 -3.12 -10.72 -14.78
N ASN A 86 -2.79 -11.18 -15.98
CA ASN A 86 -1.71 -12.14 -16.22
C ASN A 86 -0.35 -11.54 -15.83
N MET A 87 -0.07 -10.29 -16.23
CA MET A 87 1.14 -9.59 -15.80
C MET A 87 1.23 -9.48 -14.28
N LEU A 88 0.15 -9.09 -13.61
CA LEU A 88 0.12 -8.98 -12.14
C LEU A 88 0.36 -10.33 -11.47
N ARG A 89 -0.25 -11.40 -12.01
CA ARG A 89 -0.02 -12.78 -11.56
C ARG A 89 1.46 -13.18 -11.71
N ASP A 90 2.05 -12.93 -12.88
CA ASP A 90 3.43 -13.34 -13.18
C ASP A 90 4.46 -12.60 -12.30
N LEU A 91 4.12 -11.39 -11.85
CA LEU A 91 4.90 -10.64 -10.86
C LEU A 91 4.64 -11.09 -9.42
N GLY A 92 3.61 -11.89 -9.16
CA GLY A 92 3.21 -12.30 -7.80
C GLY A 92 2.51 -11.19 -7.02
N VAL A 93 1.80 -10.29 -7.71
CA VAL A 93 1.05 -9.18 -7.12
C VAL A 93 -0.39 -9.62 -6.83
N CYS A 94 -0.85 -9.39 -5.60
CA CYS A 94 -2.21 -9.74 -5.18
C CYS A 94 -3.18 -8.59 -5.52
N ILE A 95 -4.32 -8.91 -6.13
CA ILE A 95 -5.32 -7.92 -6.52
C ILE A 95 -6.39 -7.83 -5.43
N ARG A 96 -6.55 -6.65 -4.80
CA ARG A 96 -7.67 -6.38 -3.90
C ARG A 96 -8.90 -5.88 -4.62
N GLU A 97 -8.71 -4.88 -5.49
CA GLU A 97 -9.82 -4.24 -6.21
C GLU A 97 -9.41 -3.87 -7.62
N VAL A 98 -10.35 -4.04 -8.56
CA VAL A 98 -10.22 -3.61 -9.95
C VAL A 98 -11.48 -2.86 -10.33
N TYR A 99 -11.30 -1.61 -10.74
CA TYR A 99 -12.36 -0.79 -11.30
C TYR A 99 -12.07 -0.52 -12.77
N HIS A 100 -12.99 -0.92 -13.63
CA HIS A 100 -12.89 -0.80 -15.07
C HIS A 100 -13.92 0.23 -15.55
N ASP A 101 -13.47 1.40 -16.00
CA ASP A 101 -14.36 2.48 -16.45
C ASP A 101 -14.32 2.64 -17.97
N ARG A 102 -15.35 2.13 -18.65
CA ARG A 102 -15.50 2.16 -20.12
C ARG A 102 -16.14 3.46 -20.63
N CYS A 103 -16.78 4.26 -19.78
CA CYS A 103 -17.74 5.26 -20.25
C CYS A 103 -17.19 6.69 -20.37
N PHE A 104 -16.02 7.01 -19.82
CA PHE A 104 -15.59 8.42 -19.65
C PHE A 104 -14.17 8.77 -20.14
N LEU A 105 -13.67 8.14 -21.20
CA LEU A 105 -12.42 8.57 -21.84
C LEU A 105 -12.68 9.53 -23.00
N LYS A 106 -12.56 10.84 -22.74
CA LYS A 106 -12.75 11.92 -23.71
C LYS A 106 -11.78 11.94 -24.90
N SER A 107 -10.76 11.07 -24.96
CA SER A 107 -9.60 11.27 -25.85
C SER A 107 -9.20 10.08 -26.74
N GLU A 108 -9.61 8.84 -26.45
CA GLU A 108 -9.20 7.67 -27.24
C GLU A 108 -10.30 6.60 -27.25
N VAL A 109 -10.96 6.40 -28.40
CA VAL A 109 -12.12 5.51 -28.58
C VAL A 109 -11.83 4.03 -28.29
N PHE A 110 -10.55 3.61 -28.34
CA PHE A 110 -10.13 2.21 -28.19
C PHE A 110 -9.29 1.93 -26.93
N LYS A 111 -9.36 2.81 -25.92
CA LYS A 111 -8.69 2.55 -24.64
C LYS A 111 -9.68 2.66 -23.49
N THR A 112 -9.47 1.82 -22.49
CA THR A 112 -10.21 1.85 -21.22
C THR A 112 -9.25 2.10 -20.07
N GLN A 113 -9.68 2.89 -19.07
CA GLN A 113 -8.92 3.12 -17.86
C GLN A 113 -9.29 2.09 -16.80
N VAL A 114 -8.29 1.42 -16.27
CA VAL A 114 -8.42 0.51 -15.15
C VAL A 114 -7.75 1.13 -13.94
N LYS A 115 -8.46 1.21 -12.83
CA LYS A 115 -7.90 1.56 -11.53
C LYS A 115 -7.78 0.27 -10.73
N CYS A 116 -6.57 -0.04 -10.27
CA CYS A 116 -6.31 -1.19 -9.43
C CYS A 116 -5.86 -0.76 -8.03
N ILE A 117 -6.27 -1.53 -7.03
CA ILE A 117 -5.66 -1.56 -5.70
C ILE A 117 -5.08 -2.96 -5.53
N VAL A 118 -3.78 -3.02 -5.29
CA VAL A 118 -3.02 -4.27 -5.23
C VAL A 118 -2.15 -4.31 -3.99
N GLU A 119 -1.82 -5.50 -3.53
CA GLU A 119 -0.84 -5.72 -2.47
C GLU A 119 0.49 -6.17 -3.04
N THR A 120 1.54 -5.60 -2.49
CA THR A 120 2.94 -5.90 -2.78
C THR A 120 3.64 -6.34 -1.50
N ARG A 121 4.80 -6.98 -1.65
CA ARG A 121 5.52 -7.55 -0.51
C ARG A 121 6.26 -6.46 0.26
N ASP A 122 6.89 -5.57 -0.49
CA ASP A 122 7.72 -4.48 -0.02
C ASP A 122 7.81 -3.40 -1.12
N GLU A 123 8.55 -2.34 -0.80
CA GLU A 123 8.82 -1.22 -1.70
C GLU A 123 9.56 -1.66 -2.98
N ALA A 124 10.49 -2.61 -2.90
CA ALA A 124 11.21 -3.10 -4.07
C ALA A 124 10.28 -3.83 -5.05
N HIS A 125 9.37 -4.65 -4.54
CA HIS A 125 8.36 -5.32 -5.34
C HIS A 125 7.35 -4.32 -5.94
N ALA A 126 6.98 -3.27 -5.19
CA ALA A 126 6.16 -2.19 -5.72
C ALA A 126 6.86 -1.43 -6.86
N GLN A 127 8.17 -1.21 -6.76
CA GLN A 127 8.96 -0.60 -7.83
C GLN A 127 9.04 -1.49 -9.07
N GLN A 128 9.27 -2.80 -8.89
CA GLN A 128 9.25 -3.77 -10.00
C GLN A 128 7.91 -3.74 -10.75
N LEU A 129 6.80 -3.69 -10.02
CA LEU A 129 5.47 -3.53 -10.60
C LEU A 129 5.34 -2.22 -11.38
N HIS A 130 5.78 -1.11 -10.80
CA HIS A 130 5.74 0.20 -11.46
C HIS A 130 6.50 0.18 -12.79
N ASP A 131 7.72 -0.36 -12.80
CA ASP A 131 8.57 -0.39 -13.98
C ASP A 131 8.00 -1.30 -15.08
N ALA A 132 7.44 -2.45 -14.68
CA ALA A 132 6.73 -3.34 -15.60
C ALA A 132 5.50 -2.66 -16.25
N LEU A 133 4.73 -1.89 -15.46
CA LEU A 133 3.58 -1.15 -15.95
C LEU A 133 3.98 -0.05 -16.93
N VAL A 134 5.01 0.75 -16.61
CA VAL A 134 5.49 1.85 -17.48
C VAL A 134 6.09 1.31 -18.78
N THR A 135 6.75 0.15 -18.73
CA THR A 135 7.31 -0.51 -19.92
C THR A 135 6.22 -0.98 -20.87
N ARG A 136 5.10 -1.53 -20.36
CA ARG A 136 4.04 -2.13 -21.18
C ARG A 136 2.93 -1.17 -21.57
N TYR A 137 2.66 -0.14 -20.76
CA TYR A 137 1.50 0.73 -20.95
C TYR A 137 1.92 2.20 -21.08
N SER A 138 1.38 2.88 -22.10
CA SER A 138 1.73 4.27 -22.43
C SER A 138 1.28 5.30 -21.39
N LYS A 139 0.26 4.99 -20.58
CA LYS A 139 -0.35 5.91 -19.61
C LYS A 139 -0.57 5.19 -18.28
N VAL A 140 0.35 5.42 -17.35
CA VAL A 140 0.28 4.93 -15.96
C VAL A 140 0.19 6.14 -15.03
N LYS A 141 -0.82 6.15 -14.17
CA LYS A 141 -0.92 7.09 -13.05
C LYS A 141 -0.69 6.33 -11.76
N TRP A 142 0.50 6.45 -11.22
CA TRP A 142 0.86 5.89 -9.94
C TRP A 142 0.46 6.85 -8.83
N LYS A 143 -0.31 6.39 -7.83
CA LYS A 143 -0.64 7.22 -6.68
C LYS A 143 0.15 6.71 -5.48
N ILE A 144 1.25 7.40 -5.19
CA ILE A 144 1.94 7.25 -3.91
C ILE A 144 1.00 7.84 -2.83
N PRO A 145 0.74 7.13 -1.73
CA PRO A 145 0.04 7.73 -0.59
C PRO A 145 0.89 8.88 -0.06
N SER A 146 0.38 10.11 -0.22
CA SER A 146 0.95 11.30 0.41
C SER A 146 0.89 11.11 1.92
N VAL A 147 2.07 11.13 2.56
CA VAL A 147 2.26 11.10 4.01
C VAL A 147 1.57 12.30 4.65
#